data_AF-A0A7W5VG42-F1
#
_entry.id   AF-A0A7W5VG42-F1
#
_cell.length_a   1.000
_cell.length_b   1.000
_cell.length_c   1.000
_cell.angle_alpha   90.00
_cell.angle_beta   90.00
_cell.angle_gamma   90.00
#
_symmetry.space_group_name_H-M   'P 1'
#
loop_
_entity.id
_entity.type
_entity.pdbx_description
1 polymer ?
#
loop_
_entity_poly.entity_id
_entity_poly.type
_entity_poly.pdbx_seq_one_letter_code
_entity_poly.pdbx_strand_id
1 'polypeptide(L)' 'MTDNTLKPILYFKQNCPFCFKVRLFLLEAGLNEDVEIREFVSGSQQENDIRASSVRTWTR' A
#
# COMPACT_ATOMS: atom_id res chain seq x y z
N MET A 1 -24.29 -11.51 -3.53
CA MET A 1 -23.40 -10.69 -2.69
C MET A 1 -22.21 -10.34 -3.57
N THR A 2 -22.01 -9.06 -3.88
CA THR A 2 -20.88 -8.60 -4.70
C THR A 2 -19.59 -8.92 -3.96
N ASP A 3 -18.92 -10.00 -4.37
CA ASP A 3 -17.57 -10.34 -3.92
C ASP A 3 -16.62 -9.32 -4.56
N ASN A 4 -16.51 -8.18 -3.88
CA ASN A 4 -15.52 -7.17 -4.20
C ASN A 4 -14.35 -7.45 -3.24
N THR A 5 -13.56 -8.47 -3.55
CA THR A 5 -12.34 -8.82 -2.82
C THR A 5 -11.32 -7.69 -3.04
N LEU A 6 -11.53 -6.58 -2.32
CA LEU A 6 -10.65 -5.42 -2.32
C LEU A 6 -9.36 -5.82 -1.61
N LYS A 7 -8.32 -6.19 -2.39
CA LYS A 7 -6.98 -6.38 -1.84
C LYS A 7 -6.47 -5.05 -1.28
N PRO A 8 -6.13 -4.96 0.02
CA PRO A 8 -5.59 -3.73 0.58
C PRO A 8 -4.29 -3.35 -0.13
N ILE A 9 -4.17 -2.07 -0.50
CA ILE A 9 -2.97 -1.55 -1.16
C ILE A 9 -2.05 -0.92 -0.11
N LEU A 10 -0.82 -1.43 -0.01
CA LEU A 10 0.23 -0.94 0.87
C LEU A 10 1.23 -0.11 0.07
N TYR A 11 1.43 1.15 0.48
CA TYR A 11 2.37 2.05 -0.17
C TYR A 11 3.70 2.08 0.58
N PHE A 12 4.78 1.67 -0.09
CA PHE A 12 6.13 1.69 0.49
C PHE A 12 7.02 2.72 -0.18
N LYS A 13 7.66 3.53 0.65
CA LYS A 13 8.72 4.41 0.16
C LYS A 13 9.94 3.58 -0.22
N GLN A 14 10.57 3.90 -1.35
CA GLN A 14 11.84 3.28 -1.72
C GLN A 14 12.92 3.52 -0.65
N ASN A 15 13.77 2.52 -0.44
CA ASN A 15 14.85 2.54 0.55
C ASN A 15 14.39 2.78 2.00
N CYS A 16 13.18 2.30 2.34
CA CYS A 16 12.58 2.43 3.67
C CYS A 16 12.86 1.18 4.53
N PRO A 17 13.73 1.26 5.56
CA PRO A 17 14.07 0.10 6.40
C PRO A 17 12.88 -0.40 7.23
N PHE A 18 11.95 0.48 7.58
CA PHE A 18 10.72 0.10 8.28
C PHE A 18 9.77 -0.71 7.38
N CYS A 19 9.64 -0.31 6.12
CA CYS A 19 8.77 -0.94 5.13
C CYS A 19 9.22 -2.38 4.83
N PHE A 20 10.53 -2.65 4.93
CA PHE A 20 11.07 -4.00 4.82
C PHE A 20 10.58 -4.93 5.94
N LYS A 21 10.44 -4.44 7.17
CA LYS A 21 9.88 -5.24 8.29
C LYS A 21 8.43 -5.65 8.02
N VAL A 22 7.64 -4.75 7.44
CA VAL A 22 6.24 -5.05 7.07
C VAL A 22 6.20 -6.12 5.98
N ARG A 23 7.09 -6.06 4.98
CA ARG A 23 7.23 -7.13 3.96
C ARG A 23 7.55 -8.48 4.57
N LEU A 24 8.51 -8.52 5.49
CA LEU A 24 8.87 -9.76 6.18
C LEU A 24 7.68 -10.33 6.94
N PHE A 25 6.97 -9.49 7.70
CA PHE A 25 5.77 -9.92 8.40
C PHE A 25 4.69 -10.49 7.46
N LEU A 26 4.39 -9.81 6.34
CA LEU A 26 3.39 -10.29 5.39
C LEU A 26 3.77 -11.65 4.78
N LEU A 27 5.06 -11.84 4.52
CA LEU A 27 5.59 -13.11 4.03
C LEU A 27 5.48 -14.21 5.09
N GLU A 28 5.89 -13.93 6.32
CA GLU A 28 5.87 -14.89 7.44
C GLU A 28 4.45 -15.27 7.86
N ALA A 29 3.51 -14.32 7.78
CA ALA A 29 2.10 -14.55 8.07
C ALA A 29 1.33 -15.21 6.91
N GLY A 30 1.95 -15.40 5.74
CA GLY A 30 1.29 -15.94 4.55
C GLY A 30 0.27 -14.99 3.90
N LEU A 31 0.29 -13.69 4.24
CA LEU A 31 -0.67 -12.67 3.79
C LEU A 31 -0.20 -11.93 2.52
N ASN A 32 0.91 -12.32 1.93
CA ASN A 32 1.51 -11.63 0.79
C ASN A 32 0.62 -11.66 -0.46
N GLU A 33 -0.22 -12.69 -0.62
CA GLU A 33 -1.16 -12.77 -1.74
C GLU A 33 -2.45 -11.97 -1.52
N ASP A 34 -2.73 -11.58 -0.27
CA ASP A 34 -3.95 -10.85 0.10
C ASP A 34 -3.81 -9.33 -0.03
N VAL A 35 -2.59 -8.83 -0.22
CA VAL A 35 -2.28 -7.39 -0.30
C VAL A 35 -1.55 -7.04 -1.58
N GLU A 36 -1.73 -5.80 -2.05
CA GLU A 36 -0.98 -5.25 -3.18
C GLU A 36 0.06 -4.25 -2.66
N ILE A 37 1.34 -4.44 -2.98
CA ILE A 37 2.40 -3.53 -2.53
C ILE A 37 2.80 -2.61 -3.69
N ARG A 38 2.69 -1.29 -3.48
CA ARG A 38 3.12 -0.26 -4.43
C ARG A 38 4.27 0.56 -3.87
N GLU A 39 5.37 0.62 -4.60
CA GLU A 39 6.52 1.44 -4.21
C GLU A 39 6.44 2.85 -4.79
N PHE A 40 6.92 3.85 -4.05
CA PHE A 40 7.03 5.22 -4.53
C PHE A 40 8.32 5.91 -4.07
N VAL A 41 8.73 6.94 -4.80
CA VAL A 41 9.87 7.81 -4.47
C VAL A 41 9.35 9.10 -3.83
N SER A 42 10.06 9.62 -2.83
CA SER A 42 9.66 10.89 -2.21
C SER A 42 9.71 12.06 -3.19
N GLY A 43 8.67 12.89 -3.17
CA GLY A 43 8.55 14.05 -4.06
C GLY A 43 8.16 13.70 -5.49
N SER A 44 7.90 12.42 -5.79
CA SER A 44 7.39 12.02 -7.09
C SER A 44 5.93 12.45 -7.27
N GLN A 45 5.52 12.62 -8.52
CA GLN A 45 4.10 12.83 -8.85
C GLN A 45 3.22 11.71 -8.29
N GLN A 46 3.74 10.48 -8.26
CA GLN A 46 3.09 9.32 -7.69
C GLN A 46 2.77 9.49 -6.20
N GLU A 47 3.66 10.08 -5.40
CA GLU A 47 3.38 10.40 -4.00
C GLU A 47 2.23 11.42 -3.87
N ASN A 48 2.24 12.46 -4.72
CA ASN A 48 1.18 13.48 -4.74
C ASN A 48 -0.17 12.87 -5.10
N ASP A 49 -0.19 11.98 -6.08
CA ASP A 49 -1.40 11.29 -6.54
C ASP A 49 -1.95 10.34 -5.46
N ILE A 50 -1.07 9.60 -4.75
CA ILE A 50 -1.44 8.76 -3.60
C ILE A 50 -2.08 9.61 -2.50
N ARG A 51 -1.43 10.72 -2.11
CA ARG A 51 -1.96 11.64 -1.09
C ARG A 51 -3.30 12.24 -1.49
N ALA A 52 -3.47 12.62 -2.76
CA ALA A 52 -4.71 13.18 -3.28
C ALA A 52 -5.85 12.15 -3.40
N SER A 53 -5.53 10.85 -3.51
CA SER A 53 -6.49 9.75 -3.53
C SER A 53 -7.02 9.44 -2.12
N SER A 54 -6.12 9.37 -1.13
CA SER A 54 -6.48 9.06 0.27
C SER A 54 -7.39 10.11 0.93
N VAL A 55 -7.34 11.37 0.47
CA VAL A 55 -8.23 12.44 0.95
C VAL A 55 -9.68 12.27 0.46
N ARG A 56 -9.89 11.62 -0.69
CA ARG A 56 -11.22 11.50 -1.32
C ARG A 56 -12.02 10.27 -0.88
N THR A 57 -11.35 9.26 -0.33
CA THR A 57 -11.98 7.98 0.04
C THR A 57 -12.54 7.96 1.46
N TRP A 58 -12.24 8.97 2.30
CA TRP A 58 -12.67 9.02 3.70
C TRP A 58 -13.91 9.90 3.96
N THR A 59 -14.47 10.53 2.92
CA THR A 59 -15.66 11.40 3.00
C THR A 59 -16.95 10.75 2.50
N ARG A 60 -16.99 9.42 2.33
CA ARG A 60 -18.21 8.68 1.96
C ARG A 60 -18.46 7.49 2.86
#